data_AF-A0A6P0VM03-F1
#
_entry.id   AF-A0A6P0VM03-F1
#
_cell.length_a   1.000
_cell.length_b   1.000
_cell.length_c   1.000
_cell.angle_alpha   90.00
_cell.angle_beta   90.00
_cell.angle_gamma   90.00
#
_symmetry.space_group_name_H-M   'P 1'
#
loop_
_entity.id
_entity.type
_entity.pdbx_description
1 polymer ?
#
loop_
_entity_poly.entity_id
_entity_poly.type
_entity_poly.pdbx_seq_one_letter_code
_entity_poly.pdbx_strand_id
1 'polypeptide(L)'
;MSVKNRYPNQDRYINLLTDFGFKRLFGTEPNKELLIDFLNVMLPPKHTVQDVSYRNVEQEAYENSLKYYRDLHNVVATSRQEGVEEGIAQGIEEGRQEGIEKGRQEGIEQRTIEIVRSCLQQGLDIETIMAITQLSREDILGI
;
A
#
# COMPACT_ATOMS: atom_id res chain seq x y z
N MET A 1 -11.45 -45.30 -41.75
CA MET A 1 -10.03 -44.99 -41.98
C MET A 1 -9.88 -43.49 -42.15
N SER A 2 -9.02 -42.90 -41.33
CA SER A 2 -8.72 -41.46 -41.30
C SER A 2 -7.76 -41.11 -42.44
N VAL A 3 -8.04 -40.08 -43.22
CA VAL A 3 -6.99 -39.32 -43.92
C VAL A 3 -7.33 -37.83 -43.82
N LYS A 4 -6.67 -37.18 -42.85
CA LYS A 4 -6.51 -35.73 -42.78
C LYS A 4 -5.79 -35.26 -44.04
N ASN A 5 -6.34 -34.28 -44.75
CA ASN A 5 -5.50 -33.36 -45.50
C ASN A 5 -5.95 -31.93 -45.19
N ARG A 6 -5.38 -31.37 -44.11
CA ARG A 6 -5.50 -29.96 -43.75
C ARG A 6 -4.13 -29.31 -43.88
N TYR A 7 -3.88 -28.69 -45.03
CA TYR A 7 -2.96 -27.56 -45.14
C TYR A 7 -3.50 -26.63 -46.24
N PRO A 8 -3.83 -25.36 -45.94
CA PRO A 8 -4.09 -24.39 -47.00
C PRO A 8 -2.78 -24.13 -47.76
N ASN A 9 -2.89 -24.05 -49.08
CA ASN A 9 -1.78 -23.76 -50.01
C ASN A 9 -0.87 -22.66 -49.45
N GLN A 10 0.40 -22.98 -49.24
CA GLN A 10 1.44 -21.98 -49.05
C GLN A 10 1.67 -21.32 -50.41
N ASP A 11 1.20 -20.08 -50.57
CA ASP A 11 1.55 -19.27 -51.73
C ASP A 11 3.08 -19.21 -51.85
N ARG A 12 3.59 -19.63 -53.02
CA ARG A 12 5.03 -19.78 -53.33
C ARG A 12 5.80 -18.44 -53.25
N TYR A 13 5.10 -17.33 -53.11
CA TYR A 13 5.64 -15.98 -53.12
C TYR A 13 5.09 -15.18 -51.93
N ILE A 14 5.98 -14.41 -51.27
CA ILE A 14 5.61 -13.48 -50.21
C ILE A 14 5.26 -12.14 -50.86
N ASN A 15 4.05 -11.63 -50.63
CA ASN A 15 3.65 -10.30 -51.11
C ASN A 15 4.20 -9.20 -50.19
N LEU A 16 5.19 -8.46 -50.70
CA LEU A 16 5.86 -7.33 -50.03
C LEU A 16 4.93 -6.15 -49.71
N LEU A 17 3.80 -6.01 -50.40
CA LEU A 17 2.82 -4.93 -50.17
C LEU A 17 1.88 -5.24 -49.00
N THR A 18 1.94 -6.46 -48.46
CA THR A 18 1.18 -6.83 -47.26
C THR A 18 2.00 -6.60 -46.00
N ASP A 19 1.35 -6.14 -44.93
CA ASP A 19 1.98 -5.96 -43.61
C ASP A 19 2.72 -7.23 -43.15
N PHE A 20 2.14 -8.41 -43.39
CA PHE A 20 2.76 -9.69 -43.08
C PHE A 20 4.02 -9.97 -43.91
N GLY A 21 3.96 -9.79 -45.23
CA GLY A 21 5.09 -10.04 -46.11
C GLY A 21 6.24 -9.06 -45.89
N PHE A 22 5.91 -7.80 -45.64
CA PHE A 22 6.86 -6.77 -45.26
C PHE A 22 7.54 -7.10 -43.92
N LYS A 23 6.77 -7.41 -42.86
CA LYS A 23 7.32 -7.82 -41.55
C LYS A 23 8.16 -9.09 -41.64
N ARG A 24 7.79 -10.03 -42.51
CA ARG A 24 8.54 -11.28 -42.67
C ARG A 24 9.89 -11.07 -43.36
N LEU A 25 10.00 -10.08 -44.25
CA LEU A 25 11.25 -9.78 -44.95
C LEU A 25 12.10 -8.76 -44.20
N PHE A 26 11.50 -7.74 -43.59
CA PHE A 26 12.20 -6.61 -42.98
C PHE A 26 11.98 -6.47 -41.48
N GLY A 27 11.24 -7.38 -40.83
CA GLY A 27 10.94 -7.31 -39.39
C GLY A 27 11.80 -8.26 -38.55
N THR A 28 12.87 -8.81 -39.11
CA THR A 28 13.81 -9.69 -38.42
C THR A 28 15.16 -8.99 -38.27
N GLU A 29 15.84 -9.21 -37.13
CA GLU A 29 17.18 -8.68 -36.86
C GLU A 29 18.20 -8.92 -38.00
N PRO A 30 18.34 -10.13 -38.59
CA PRO A 30 19.30 -10.35 -39.67
C PRO A 30 19.00 -9.59 -40.97
N ASN A 31 17.75 -9.15 -41.18
CA ASN A 31 17.34 -8.43 -42.38
C ASN A 31 17.25 -6.91 -42.15
N LYS A 32 17.72 -6.44 -41.00
CA LYS A 32 17.74 -5.04 -40.62
C LYS A 32 18.62 -4.19 -41.56
N GLU A 33 19.76 -4.72 -41.97
CA GLU A 33 20.65 -4.09 -42.97
C GLU A 33 19.92 -3.89 -44.31
N LEU A 34 19.13 -4.88 -44.74
CA LEU A 34 18.33 -4.79 -45.97
C LEU A 34 17.25 -3.71 -45.87
N LEU A 35 16.67 -3.51 -44.68
CA LEU A 35 15.71 -2.44 -44.44
C LEU A 35 16.40 -1.07 -44.49
N ILE A 36 17.59 -0.93 -43.91
CA ILE A 36 18.37 0.31 -43.93
C ILE A 36 18.76 0.67 -45.37
N ASP A 37 19.29 -0.29 -46.14
CA ASP A 37 19.66 -0.10 -47.54
C ASP A 37 18.45 0.29 -48.39
N PHE A 38 17.32 -0.41 -48.20
CA PHE A 38 16.07 -0.10 -48.90
C PHE A 38 15.57 1.32 -48.60
N LEU A 39 15.60 1.74 -47.33
CA LEU A 39 15.20 3.09 -46.93
C LEU A 39 16.14 4.15 -47.51
N ASN A 40 17.45 3.90 -47.54
CA ASN A 40 18.42 4.83 -48.10
C ASN A 40 18.31 4.98 -49.63
N VAL A 41 17.82 3.96 -50.33
CA VAL A 41 17.50 4.05 -51.77
C VAL A 41 16.21 4.82 -52.01
N MET A 42 15.22 4.68 -51.11
CA MET A 42 13.89 5.28 -51.28
C MET A 42 13.79 6.72 -50.75
N LEU A 43 14.59 7.09 -49.75
CA LEU A 43 14.56 8.42 -49.14
C LEU A 43 15.41 9.43 -49.93
N PRO A 44 15.04 10.72 -49.94
CA PRO A 44 15.85 11.74 -50.58
C PRO A 44 17.26 11.83 -49.94
N PRO A 45 18.30 12.20 -50.71
CA PRO A 45 19.71 12.15 -50.28
C PRO A 45 20.09 13.06 -49.10
N LYS A 46 19.13 13.77 -48.51
CA LYS A 46 19.33 14.61 -47.32
C LYS A 46 19.28 13.83 -46.00
N HIS A 47 18.79 12.59 -46.01
CA HIS A 47 18.69 11.75 -44.81
C HIS A 47 19.20 10.34 -45.07
N THR A 48 20.39 10.02 -44.54
CA THR A 48 20.91 8.65 -44.52
C THR A 48 20.53 8.01 -43.19
N VAL A 49 19.75 6.94 -43.27
CA VAL A 49 19.41 6.07 -42.13
C VAL A 49 20.64 5.23 -41.81
N GLN A 50 21.16 5.34 -40.59
CA GLN A 50 22.30 4.55 -40.10
C GLN A 50 21.87 3.36 -39.25
N ASP A 51 20.71 3.46 -38.61
CA ASP A 51 20.19 2.42 -37.73
C ASP A 51 18.66 2.49 -37.67
N VAL A 52 18.03 1.35 -37.38
CA VAL A 52 16.58 1.22 -37.20
C VAL A 52 16.28 0.27 -36.04
N SER A 53 15.39 0.66 -35.13
CA SER A 53 14.95 -0.20 -34.03
C SER A 53 13.50 -0.61 -34.23
N TYR A 54 13.18 -1.91 -34.10
CA TYR A 54 11.79 -2.36 -34.08
C TYR A 54 11.17 -2.04 -32.71
N ARG A 55 10.07 -1.29 -32.71
CA ARG A 55 9.30 -1.06 -31.49
C ARG A 55 8.37 -2.24 -31.25
N ASN A 56 8.53 -2.92 -30.13
CA ASN A 56 7.59 -3.95 -29.68
C ASN A 56 6.45 -3.30 -28.91
N VAL A 57 5.40 -2.91 -29.63
CA VAL A 57 4.22 -2.23 -29.07
C VAL A 57 3.51 -3.07 -28.00
N GLU A 58 3.56 -4.40 -28.10
CA GLU A 58 2.97 -5.31 -27.11
C GLU A 58 3.76 -5.32 -25.79
N GLN A 59 5.09 -5.29 -25.88
CA GLN A 59 5.96 -5.18 -24.71
C GLN A 59 5.81 -3.81 -24.04
N GLU A 60 5.72 -2.74 -24.82
CA GLU A 60 5.54 -1.37 -24.32
C GLU A 60 4.20 -1.24 -23.58
N ALA A 61 3.12 -1.85 -24.11
CA ALA A 61 1.82 -1.89 -23.43
C ALA A 61 1.86 -2.68 -22.11
N TYR A 62 2.58 -3.81 -22.08
CA TYR A 62 2.76 -4.62 -20.88
C TYR A 62 3.56 -3.89 -19.81
N GLU A 63 4.68 -3.26 -20.17
CA GLU A 63 5.52 -2.44 -19.28
C GLU A 63 4.75 -1.23 -18.72
N ASN A 64 3.95 -0.57 -19.56
CA ASN A 64 3.08 0.53 -19.13
C ASN A 64 1.99 0.07 -18.15
N SER A 65 1.42 -1.12 -18.38
CA SER A 65 0.46 -1.74 -17.44
C SER A 65 1.13 -2.05 -16.09
N LEU A 66 2.31 -2.66 -16.10
CA LEU A 66 3.10 -2.94 -14.89
C LEU A 66 3.48 -1.68 -14.11
N LYS A 67 3.83 -0.60 -14.81
CA LYS A 67 4.10 0.70 -14.19
C LYS A 67 2.85 1.22 -13.47
N TYR A 68 1.69 1.14 -14.10
CA TYR A 68 0.41 1.55 -13.50
C TYR A 68 0.08 0.72 -12.24
N TYR A 69 0.27 -0.60 -12.28
CA TYR A 69 0.09 -1.46 -11.10
C TYR A 69 1.05 -1.11 -9.96
N ARG A 70 2.31 -0.78 -10.26
CA ARG A 70 3.32 -0.38 -9.27
C ARG A 70 3.01 0.99 -8.66
N ASP A 71 2.62 1.96 -9.49
CA ASP A 71 2.25 3.31 -9.03
C ASP A 71 1.01 3.27 -8.11
N LEU A 72 -0.01 2.45 -8.45
CA LEU A 72 -1.16 2.22 -7.57
C LEU A 72 -0.78 1.52 -6.26
N HIS A 73 0.11 0.53 -6.30
CA HIS A 73 0.51 -0.21 -5.11
C HIS A 73 1.28 0.65 -4.10
N ASN A 74 2.09 1.59 -4.58
CA ASN A 74 2.87 2.46 -3.72
C ASN A 74 1.99 3.45 -2.94
N VAL A 75 0.96 4.02 -3.57
CA VAL A 75 0.02 4.95 -2.91
C VAL A 75 -0.81 4.24 -1.84
N VAL A 76 -1.23 3.00 -2.09
CA VAL A 76 -2.06 2.23 -1.15
C VAL A 76 -1.25 1.67 0.02
N ALA A 77 0.02 1.30 -0.21
CA ALA A 77 0.88 0.74 0.83
C ALA A 77 1.23 1.78 1.90
N THR A 78 1.57 3.02 1.51
CA THR A 78 1.92 4.08 2.45
C THR A 78 0.74 4.49 3.34
N SER A 79 -0.45 4.70 2.78
CA SER A 79 -1.62 5.12 3.58
C SER A 79 -2.12 4.07 4.55
N ARG A 80 -1.98 2.77 4.22
CA ARG A 80 -2.38 1.69 5.13
C ARG A 80 -1.38 1.51 6.26
N GLN A 81 -0.10 1.72 5.99
CA GLN A 81 0.94 1.52 6.99
C GLN A 81 0.94 2.63 8.04
N GLU A 82 0.83 3.89 7.61
CA GLU A 82 0.71 5.04 8.52
C GLU A 82 -0.53 4.93 9.42
N GLY A 83 -1.71 4.59 8.86
CA GLY A 83 -2.92 4.45 9.66
C GLY A 83 -2.89 3.29 10.68
N VAL A 84 -2.15 2.22 10.40
CA VAL A 84 -1.97 1.10 11.35
C VAL A 84 -1.01 1.49 12.47
N GLU A 85 0.10 2.14 12.12
CA GLU A 85 1.11 2.59 13.09
C GLU A 85 0.52 3.64 14.04
N GLU A 86 -0.21 4.63 13.52
CA GLU A 86 -0.90 5.64 14.34
C GLU A 86 -1.97 5.01 15.25
N GLY A 87 -2.79 4.09 14.72
CA GLY A 87 -3.84 3.43 15.51
C GLY A 87 -3.28 2.57 16.65
N ILE A 88 -2.17 1.86 16.43
CA ILE A 88 -1.51 1.08 17.48
C ILE A 88 -0.89 2.01 18.53
N ALA A 89 -0.19 3.06 18.09
CA ALA A 89 0.45 4.01 19.00
C ALA A 89 -0.58 4.72 19.91
N GLN A 90 -1.69 5.19 19.32
CA GLN A 90 -2.78 5.82 20.08
C GLN A 90 -3.41 4.83 21.07
N GLY A 91 -3.75 3.61 20.63
CA GLY A 91 -4.37 2.62 21.52
C GLY A 91 -3.49 2.20 22.71
N ILE A 92 -2.17 2.09 22.51
CA ILE A 92 -1.23 1.80 23.59
C ILE A 92 -1.16 2.97 24.58
N GLU A 93 -1.04 4.20 24.08
CA GLU A 93 -0.88 5.37 24.92
C GLU A 93 -2.17 5.68 25.70
N GLU A 94 -3.34 5.61 25.06
CA GLU A 94 -4.65 5.76 25.73
C GLU A 94 -4.84 4.69 26.80
N GLY A 95 -4.63 3.41 26.49
CA GLY A 95 -4.78 2.33 27.46
C GLY A 95 -3.80 2.45 28.65
N ARG A 96 -2.59 2.96 28.42
CA ARG A 96 -1.61 3.24 29.47
C ARG A 96 -2.06 4.40 30.36
N GLN A 97 -2.53 5.49 29.76
CA GLN A 97 -3.00 6.66 30.52
C GLN A 97 -4.23 6.33 31.35
N GLU A 98 -5.22 5.68 30.75
CA GLU A 98 -6.44 5.24 31.46
C GLU A 98 -6.10 4.30 32.61
N GLY A 99 -5.19 3.34 32.41
CA GLY A 99 -4.75 2.43 33.46
C GLY A 99 -4.06 3.14 34.64
N ILE A 100 -3.19 4.11 34.35
CA ILE A 100 -2.51 4.91 35.38
C ILE A 100 -3.50 5.79 36.13
N GLU A 101 -4.39 6.47 35.42
CA GLU A 101 -5.36 7.37 36.02
C GLU A 101 -6.35 6.62 36.91
N LYS A 102 -6.88 5.50 36.43
CA LYS A 102 -7.78 4.64 37.21
C LYS A 102 -7.07 4.08 38.45
N GLY A 103 -5.86 3.56 38.32
CA GLY A 103 -5.09 3.05 39.46
C GLY A 103 -4.76 4.14 40.49
N ARG A 104 -4.48 5.37 40.04
CA ARG A 104 -4.25 6.51 40.93
C ARG A 104 -5.54 6.88 41.68
N GLN A 105 -6.67 6.92 40.99
CA GLN A 105 -7.96 7.26 41.58
C GLN A 105 -8.39 6.22 42.61
N GLU A 106 -8.34 4.92 42.25
CA GLU A 106 -8.63 3.81 43.17
C GLU A 106 -7.72 3.84 44.41
N GLY A 107 -6.42 4.16 44.24
CA GLY A 107 -5.49 4.29 45.35
C GLY A 107 -5.82 5.46 46.29
N ILE A 108 -6.26 6.60 45.75
CA ILE A 108 -6.68 7.77 46.54
C ILE A 108 -7.98 7.46 47.30
N GLU A 109 -8.96 6.84 46.65
CA GLU A 109 -10.22 6.43 47.28
C GLU A 109 -9.96 5.44 48.40
N GLN A 110 -9.14 4.41 48.16
CA GLN A 110 -8.82 3.41 49.17
C GLN A 110 -8.09 4.02 50.36
N ARG A 111 -7.11 4.91 50.12
CA ARG A 111 -6.42 5.64 51.19
C ARG A 111 -7.38 6.52 52.00
N THR A 112 -8.35 7.14 51.34
CA THR A 112 -9.34 8.00 52.01
C THR A 112 -10.23 7.16 52.93
N ILE A 113 -10.70 6.00 52.44
CA ILE A 113 -11.47 5.03 53.23
C ILE A 113 -10.65 4.52 54.42
N GLU A 114 -9.38 4.21 54.23
CA GLU A 114 -8.47 3.79 55.31
C GLU A 114 -8.29 4.86 56.39
N ILE A 115 -8.12 6.13 55.99
CA ILE A 115 -8.03 7.26 56.92
C ILE A 115 -9.33 7.39 57.72
N VAL A 116 -10.49 7.35 57.06
CA VAL A 116 -11.80 7.44 57.74
C VAL A 116 -11.97 6.30 58.75
N ARG A 117 -11.67 5.05 58.37
CA ARG A 117 -11.73 3.89 59.28
C ARG A 117 -10.79 4.03 60.47
N SER A 118 -9.57 4.51 60.24
CA SER A 118 -8.60 4.74 61.32
C SER A 118 -9.09 5.83 62.29
N CYS A 119 -9.67 6.91 61.76
CA CYS A 119 -10.21 7.98 62.59
C CYS A 119 -11.42 7.54 63.42
N LEU A 120 -12.34 6.76 62.83
CA LEU A 120 -13.47 6.17 63.55
C LEU A 120 -13.02 5.22 64.67
N GLN A 121 -11.98 4.41 64.43
CA GLN A 121 -11.40 3.52 65.44
C GLN A 121 -10.77 4.28 66.61
N GLN A 122 -10.17 5.45 66.35
CA GLN A 122 -9.59 6.31 67.38
C GLN A 122 -10.63 7.12 68.17
N GLY A 123 -11.92 7.00 67.83
CA GLY A 123 -13.01 7.69 68.51
C GLY A 123 -13.07 9.19 68.21
N LEU A 124 -12.51 9.63 67.08
CA LEU A 124 -12.66 11.00 66.60
C LEU A 124 -14.11 11.27 66.22
N ASP A 125 -14.58 12.49 66.51
CA ASP A 125 -15.93 12.92 66.17
C ASP A 125 -16.08 13.13 64.65
N ILE A 126 -17.29 12.88 64.16
CA ILE A 126 -17.62 12.92 62.73
C ILE A 126 -17.31 14.29 62.12
N GLU A 127 -17.49 15.39 62.88
CA GLU A 127 -17.19 16.75 62.41
C GLU A 127 -15.68 16.94 62.15
N THR A 128 -14.81 16.43 63.03
CA THR A 128 -13.35 16.47 62.81
C THR A 128 -12.94 15.60 61.62
N ILE A 129 -13.59 14.45 61.40
CA ILE A 129 -13.33 13.59 60.23
C ILE A 129 -13.72 14.33 58.95
N MET A 130 -14.88 14.97 58.91
CA MET A 130 -15.32 15.80 57.78
C MET A 130 -14.34 16.93 57.46
N ALA A 131 -13.79 17.59 58.49
CA ALA A 131 -12.80 18.65 58.30
C ALA A 131 -11.46 18.14 57.71
N ILE A 132 -11.05 16.92 58.07
CA ILE A 132 -9.78 16.33 57.61
C ILE A 132 -9.90 15.74 56.19
N THR A 133 -10.99 15.01 55.92
CA THR A 133 -11.16 14.25 54.67
C THR A 133 -12.00 14.98 53.62
N GLN A 134 -12.64 16.09 53.98
CA GLN A 134 -13.56 16.87 53.13
C GLN A 134 -14.74 16.06 52.57
N LEU A 135 -15.04 14.91 53.18
CA LEU A 135 -16.17 14.05 52.83
C LEU A 135 -17.46 14.54 53.48
N SER A 136 -18.59 14.23 52.84
CA SER A 136 -19.88 14.51 53.44
C SER A 136 -20.17 13.54 54.59
N ARG A 137 -21.07 13.93 55.50
CA ARG A 137 -21.50 13.06 56.59
C ARG A 137 -22.09 11.74 56.07
N GLU A 138 -22.80 11.78 54.95
CA GLU A 138 -23.41 10.61 54.33
C GLU A 138 -22.33 9.64 53.82
N ASP A 139 -21.29 10.15 53.16
CA ASP A 139 -20.17 9.33 52.67
C ASP A 139 -19.41 8.67 53.81
N ILE A 140 -19.22 9.36 54.94
CA ILE A 140 -18.55 8.81 56.12
C ILE A 140 -19.40 7.73 56.82
N LEU A 141 -20.73 7.91 56.87
CA LEU A 141 -21.66 6.94 57.46
C LEU A 141 -21.90 5.71 56.56
N GLY A 142 -21.58 5.82 55.26
CA GLY A 142 -21.71 4.73 54.28
C GLY A 142 -20.49 3.80 54.15
N ILE A 143 -19.36 4.12 54.80
CA ILE A 143 -18.08 3.36 54.78
C ILE A 143 -18.03 2.27 55.86
#